data_AF-A0A970RF91-F1
#
_entry.id   AF-A0A970RF91-F1
#
_cell.length_a   1.000
_cell.length_b   1.000
_cell.length_c   1.000
_cell.angle_alpha   90.00
_cell.angle_beta   90.00
_cell.angle_gamma   90.00
#
_symmetry.space_group_name_H-M   'P 1'
#
loop_
_entity.id
_entity.type
_entity.pdbx_description
1 polymer ?
#
loop_
_entity_poly.entity_id
_entity_poly.type
_entity_poly.pdbx_seq_one_letter_code
_entity_poly.pdbx_strand_id
1 'polypeptide(L)'
;MAENKIKLKPPKSMRTAILAQTVLAVLFLPAGAFFAWAAEGEAKPFALFFSLVWTVGCGFLFFRGRNALKELRKETFALDFSLEGEDSSSSRLRELEELRRDHLISEEEYGKKRAEIMEEKW
;
A
#
# COMPACT_ATOMS: atom_id res chain seq x y z
N MET A 1 11.48 -24.31 13.65
CA MET A 1 11.57 -22.88 14.02
C MET A 1 10.70 -22.13 13.03
N ALA A 2 9.52 -21.68 13.46
CA ALA A 2 8.59 -20.95 12.60
C ALA A 2 9.04 -19.50 12.53
N GLU A 3 9.47 -19.05 11.34
CA GLU A 3 9.76 -17.64 11.09
C GLU A 3 8.45 -16.85 11.23
N ASN A 4 8.28 -16.15 12.34
CA ASN A 4 7.23 -15.15 12.50
C ASN A 4 7.46 -14.03 11.49
N LYS A 5 6.81 -14.12 10.33
CA LYS A 5 6.76 -13.04 9.34
C LYS A 5 5.83 -11.96 9.88
N ILE A 6 6.38 -11.06 10.70
CA ILE A 6 5.71 -9.85 11.15
C ILE A 6 5.41 -9.01 9.91
N LYS A 7 4.16 -9.05 9.42
CA LYS A 7 3.67 -8.22 8.31
C LYS A 7 3.54 -6.78 8.80
N LEU A 8 4.65 -6.07 8.84
CA LEU A 8 4.68 -4.64 9.14
C LEU A 8 3.99 -3.87 8.00
N LYS A 9 2.94 -3.13 8.36
CA LYS A 9 2.24 -2.21 7.47
C LYS A 9 3.27 -1.32 6.76
N PRO A 10 3.37 -1.32 5.43
CA PRO A 10 4.33 -0.48 4.74
C PRO A 10 4.06 0.97 5.16
N PRO A 11 5.06 1.70 5.66
CA PRO A 11 4.84 3.03 6.20
C PRO A 11 4.26 3.91 5.09
N LYS A 12 3.28 4.77 5.45
CA LYS A 12 2.63 5.68 4.49
C LYS A 12 3.67 6.47 3.68
N SER A 13 4.81 6.79 4.29
CA SER A 13 5.97 7.43 3.65
C SER A 13 6.51 6.66 2.43
N MET A 14 6.51 5.32 2.45
CA MET A 14 7.01 4.50 1.34
C MET A 14 6.09 4.60 0.11
N ARG A 15 4.77 4.63 0.33
CA ARG A 15 3.79 4.89 -0.74
C ARG A 15 3.96 6.29 -1.30
N THR A 16 4.06 7.29 -0.43
CA THR A 16 4.24 8.69 -0.85
C THR A 16 5.53 8.86 -1.65
N ALA A 17 6.62 8.20 -1.24
CA ALA A 17 7.90 8.22 -1.95
C ALA A 17 7.80 7.58 -3.34
N ILE A 18 7.18 6.40 -3.46
CA ILE A 18 7.00 5.72 -4.75
C ILE A 18 6.10 6.53 -5.69
N LEU A 19 5.04 7.12 -5.15
CA LEU A 19 4.08 7.92 -5.91
C LEU A 19 4.72 9.24 -6.36
N ALA A 20 5.44 9.94 -5.48
CA ALA A 20 6.22 11.12 -5.81
C ALA A 20 7.28 10.83 -6.89
N GLN A 21 8.02 9.72 -6.75
CA GLN A 21 9.01 9.31 -7.75
C GLN A 21 8.37 9.02 -9.12
N THR A 22 7.19 8.40 -9.13
CA THR A 22 6.46 8.12 -10.37
C THR A 22 5.94 9.40 -11.02
N VAL A 23 5.36 10.31 -10.24
CA VAL A 23 4.86 11.61 -10.73
C VAL A 23 6.01 12.46 -11.27
N LEU A 24 7.13 12.54 -10.55
CA LEU A 24 8.32 13.25 -10.99
C LEU A 24 8.87 12.68 -12.30
N ALA A 25 8.96 11.35 -12.41
CA ALA A 25 9.45 10.68 -13.63
C ALA A 25 8.56 10.97 -14.85
N VAL A 26 7.23 11.05 -14.67
CA VAL A 26 6.28 11.39 -15.75
C VAL A 26 6.39 12.87 -16.13
N LEU A 27 6.49 13.76 -15.14
CA LEU A 27 6.60 15.20 -15.35
C LEU A 27 7.89 15.57 -16.10
N PHE A 28 8.99 14.87 -15.80
CA PHE A 28 10.29 15.09 -16.43
C PHE A 28 10.51 14.32 -17.75
N LEU A 29 9.58 13.44 -18.13
CA LEU A 29 9.64 12.70 -19.40
C LEU A 29 9.67 13.63 -20.64
N PRO A 30 8.80 14.65 -20.75
CA PRO A 30 8.85 15.60 -21.87
C PRO A 30 10.12 16.46 -21.88
N ALA A 31 10.82 16.64 -20.75
CA ALA A 31 12.06 17.39 -20.71
C ALA A 31 13.16 16.74 -21.57
N GLY A 32 13.23 15.39 -21.59
CA GLY A 32 14.18 14.68 -22.45
C GLY A 32 13.91 14.89 -23.94
N ALA A 33 12.64 14.94 -24.35
CA ALA A 33 12.25 15.25 -25.73
C ALA A 33 12.53 16.73 -26.08
N PHE A 34 12.30 17.63 -25.13
CA PHE A 34 12.61 19.05 -25.28
C PHE A 34 14.12 19.29 -25.47
N PHE A 35 14.98 18.65 -24.68
CA PHE A 35 16.44 18.76 -24.85
C PHE A 35 16.93 18.20 -26.18
N ALA A 36 16.32 17.12 -26.70
CA ALA A 36 16.65 16.61 -28.02
C ALA A 36 16.22 17.57 -29.15
N TRP A 37 15.12 18.30 -28.95
CA TRP A 37 14.62 19.28 -29.92
C TRP A 37 15.41 20.60 -29.88
N ALA A 38 15.77 21.08 -28.70
CA ALA A 38 16.48 22.35 -28.49
C ALA A 38 17.99 22.26 -28.77
N ALA A 39 18.55 21.06 -28.93
CA ALA A 39 19.97 20.89 -29.19
C ALA A 39 20.34 21.20 -30.64
N GLU A 40 21.19 22.21 -30.83
CA GLU A 40 21.75 22.62 -32.11
C GLU A 40 23.26 22.37 -32.18
N GLY A 41 23.79 22.24 -33.40
CA GLY A 41 25.23 22.05 -33.65
C GLY A 41 25.78 20.69 -33.22
N GLU A 42 27.07 20.66 -32.84
CA GLU A 42 27.81 19.45 -32.47
C GLU A 42 27.29 18.74 -31.21
N ALA A 43 26.42 19.42 -30.44
CA ALA A 43 25.78 18.86 -29.25
C ALA A 43 24.60 17.92 -29.56
N LYS A 44 24.09 17.94 -30.80
CA LYS A 44 22.91 17.15 -31.23
C LYS A 44 23.04 15.64 -31.01
N PRO A 45 24.14 14.95 -31.40
CA PRO A 45 24.28 13.53 -31.11
C PRO A 45 24.28 13.25 -29.60
N PHE A 46 24.96 14.07 -28.80
CA PHE A 46 24.99 13.91 -27.34
C PHE A 46 23.61 14.09 -26.71
N ALA A 47 22.84 15.09 -27.17
CA ALA A 47 21.48 15.33 -26.71
C ALA A 47 20.52 14.18 -27.08
N LEU A 48 20.69 13.55 -28.25
CA LEU A 48 19.93 12.38 -28.66
C LEU A 48 20.25 11.15 -27.80
N PHE A 49 21.54 10.87 -27.54
CA PHE A 49 21.93 9.78 -26.64
C PHE A 49 21.41 10.01 -25.22
N PHE A 50 21.55 11.24 -24.71
CA PHE A 50 21.02 11.62 -23.41
C PHE A 50 19.51 11.44 -23.35
N SER A 51 18.77 11.92 -24.36
CA SER A 51 17.31 11.78 -24.44
C SER A 51 16.86 10.32 -24.48
N LEU A 52 17.61 9.46 -25.17
CA LEU A 52 17.35 8.02 -25.24
C LEU A 52 17.55 7.35 -23.88
N VAL A 53 18.69 7.61 -23.22
CA VAL A 53 18.95 7.08 -21.86
C VAL A 53 17.93 7.63 -20.86
N TRP A 54 17.56 8.90 -21.00
CA TRP A 54 16.57 9.57 -20.16
C TRP A 54 15.19 8.95 -20.28
N THR A 55 14.70 8.72 -21.50
CA THR A 55 13.40 8.07 -21.75
C THR A 55 13.37 6.63 -21.23
N VAL A 56 14.46 5.88 -21.40
CA VAL A 56 14.60 4.53 -20.82
C VAL A 56 14.58 4.58 -19.30
N GLY A 57 15.30 5.52 -18.68
CA GLY A 57 15.33 5.71 -17.22
C GLY A 57 13.96 6.10 -16.66
N CYS A 58 13.31 7.11 -17.21
CA CYS A 58 11.96 7.53 -16.83
C CYS A 58 10.94 6.40 -17.04
N GLY A 59 11.03 5.66 -18.15
CA GLY A 59 10.21 4.50 -18.43
C GLY A 59 10.38 3.42 -17.37
N PHE A 60 11.62 3.03 -17.06
CA PHE A 60 11.92 2.05 -16.03
C PHE A 60 11.38 2.47 -14.66
N LEU A 61 11.58 3.73 -14.26
CA LEU A 61 11.05 4.27 -13.01
C LEU A 61 9.53 4.24 -12.96
N PHE A 62 8.87 4.56 -14.07
CA PHE A 62 7.41 4.51 -14.20
C PHE A 62 6.88 3.07 -14.12
N PHE A 63 7.48 2.12 -14.82
CA PHE A 63 7.08 0.70 -14.75
C PHE A 63 7.29 0.13 -13.35
N ARG A 64 8.45 0.38 -12.74
CA ARG A 64 8.76 -0.05 -11.37
C ARG A 64 7.81 0.59 -10.36
N GLY A 65 7.54 1.88 -10.49
CA GLY A 65 6.60 2.63 -9.65
C GLY A 65 5.18 2.08 -9.75
N ARG A 66 4.67 1.84 -10.97
CA ARG A 66 3.36 1.23 -11.18
C ARG A 66 3.27 -0.19 -10.65
N ASN A 67 4.32 -1.00 -10.82
CA ASN A 67 4.32 -2.37 -10.32
C ASN A 67 4.31 -2.39 -8.79
N ALA A 68 5.15 -1.58 -8.15
CA ALA A 68 5.17 -1.41 -6.70
C ALA A 68 3.83 -0.87 -6.17
N LEU A 69 3.20 0.07 -6.87
CA LEU A 69 1.89 0.60 -6.49
C LEU A 69 0.76 -0.42 -6.66
N LYS A 70 0.84 -1.31 -7.68
CA LYS A 70 -0.09 -2.43 -7.85
C LYS A 70 0.05 -3.45 -6.72
N GLU A 71 1.28 -3.78 -6.33
CA GLU A 71 1.56 -4.70 -5.23
C GLU A 71 1.06 -4.12 -3.90
N LEU A 72 1.38 -2.86 -3.62
CA LEU A 72 0.89 -2.15 -2.44
C LEU A 72 -0.63 -2.05 -2.42
N ARG A 73 -1.29 -1.84 -3.56
CA ARG A 73 -2.75 -1.81 -3.63
C ARG A 73 -3.37 -3.18 -3.35
N LYS A 74 -2.80 -4.26 -3.89
CA LYS A 74 -3.23 -5.63 -3.59
C LYS A 74 -3.08 -5.95 -2.11
N GLU A 75 -1.94 -5.61 -1.52
CA GLU A 75 -1.73 -5.81 -0.08
C GLU A 75 -2.62 -4.91 0.78
N THR A 76 -2.87 -3.66 0.35
CA THR A 76 -3.84 -2.79 1.04
C THR A 76 -5.21 -3.42 1.01
N PHE A 77 -5.68 -3.83 -0.16
CA PHE A 77 -7.02 -4.38 -0.33
C PHE A 77 -7.18 -5.71 0.42
N ALA A 78 -6.15 -6.55 0.43
CA ALA A 78 -6.13 -7.78 1.23
C ALA A 78 -6.11 -7.51 2.74
N LEU A 79 -5.41 -6.45 3.18
CA LEU A 79 -5.38 -6.03 4.59
C LEU A 79 -6.69 -5.34 5.01
N ASP A 80 -7.28 -4.53 4.13
CA ASP A 80 -8.58 -3.86 4.33
C ASP A 80 -9.67 -4.91 4.44
N PHE A 81 -9.70 -5.89 3.55
CA PHE A 81 -10.64 -7.02 3.62
C PHE A 81 -10.39 -7.91 4.86
N SER A 82 -9.15 -8.01 5.31
CA SER A 82 -8.81 -8.73 6.55
C SER A 82 -9.19 -7.95 7.82
N LEU A 83 -9.18 -6.61 7.77
CA LEU A 83 -9.55 -5.71 8.87
C LEU A 83 -11.08 -5.46 8.91
N GLU A 84 -11.75 -5.36 7.78
CA GLU A 84 -13.22 -5.33 7.70
C GLU A 84 -13.85 -6.65 8.18
N GLY A 85 -13.10 -7.77 8.13
CA GLY A 85 -13.49 -9.02 8.78
C GLY A 85 -13.29 -9.03 10.30
N GLU A 86 -12.44 -8.14 10.82
CA GLU A 86 -12.00 -8.09 12.23
C GLU A 86 -12.87 -7.19 13.11
N ASP A 87 -13.75 -6.37 12.54
CA ASP A 87 -14.79 -5.59 13.25
C ASP A 87 -16.21 -6.16 13.08
N SER A 88 -16.30 -7.40 12.58
CA SER A 88 -17.57 -8.13 12.47
C SER A 88 -18.05 -8.55 13.86
N SER A 89 -19.36 -8.54 14.14
CA SER A 89 -19.91 -9.03 15.42
C SER A 89 -19.36 -10.41 15.84
N SER A 90 -18.93 -11.24 14.88
CA SER A 90 -18.24 -12.50 15.11
C SER A 90 -16.84 -12.40 15.75
N SER A 91 -16.03 -11.38 15.43
CA SER A 91 -14.73 -11.18 16.07
C SER A 91 -14.90 -10.73 17.52
N ARG A 92 -15.81 -9.77 17.77
CA ARG A 92 -16.21 -9.31 19.11
C ARG A 92 -16.71 -10.45 19.98
N LEU A 93 -17.50 -11.38 19.42
CA LEU A 93 -17.94 -12.59 20.14
C LEU A 93 -16.78 -13.52 20.48
N ARG A 94 -15.79 -13.66 19.59
CA ARG A 94 -14.60 -14.49 19.84
C ARG A 94 -13.73 -13.91 20.95
N GLU A 95 -13.48 -12.60 20.93
CA GLU A 95 -12.77 -11.90 22.00
C GLU A 95 -13.49 -12.01 23.34
N LEU A 96 -14.83 -11.90 23.34
CA LEU A 96 -15.63 -12.08 24.55
C LEU A 96 -15.49 -13.50 25.14
N GLU A 97 -15.40 -14.53 24.29
CA GLU A 97 -15.18 -15.91 24.70
C GLU A 97 -13.77 -16.12 25.29
N GLU A 98 -12.76 -15.45 24.75
CA GLU A 98 -11.39 -15.48 25.29
C GLU A 98 -11.31 -14.81 26.66
N LEU A 99 -11.94 -13.65 26.83
CA LEU A 99 -11.99 -12.96 28.13
C LEU A 99 -12.71 -13.80 29.20
N ARG A 100 -13.76 -14.54 28.83
CA ARG A 100 -14.46 -15.48 29.72
C ARG A 100 -13.56 -16.65 30.10
N ARG A 101 -12.88 -17.25 29.12
CA ARG A 101 -11.95 -18.37 29.33
C ARG A 101 -10.80 -17.99 30.26
N ASP A 102 -10.33 -16.76 30.15
CA ASP A 102 -9.25 -16.23 30.99
C ASP A 102 -9.77 -15.73 32.36
N HIS A 103 -11.05 -15.95 32.68
CA HIS A 103 -11.74 -15.52 33.90
C HIS A 103 -11.64 -14.00 34.19
N LEU A 104 -11.49 -13.19 33.14
CA LEU A 104 -11.38 -11.73 33.23
C LEU A 104 -12.75 -11.04 33.29
N ILE A 105 -13.83 -11.76 32.97
CA ILE A 105 -15.21 -11.28 33.03
C ILE A 105 -16.09 -12.30 33.75
N SER A 106 -17.11 -11.81 34.44
CA SER A 106 -18.11 -12.67 35.09
C SER A 106 -19.10 -13.26 34.07
N GLU A 107 -19.72 -14.39 34.41
CA GLU A 107 -20.75 -15.04 33.58
C GLU A 107 -21.94 -14.09 33.29
N GLU A 108 -22.27 -13.23 34.25
CA GLU A 108 -23.33 -12.23 34.12
C GLU A 108 -22.98 -11.13 33.12
N GLU A 109 -21.74 -10.65 33.15
CA GLU A 109 -21.23 -9.65 32.21
C GLU A 109 -21.07 -10.21 30.79
N TYR A 110 -20.60 -11.45 30.68
CA TYR A 110 -20.54 -12.16 29.40
C TYR A 110 -21.92 -12.28 28.76
N GLY A 111 -22.93 -12.70 29.52
CA GLY A 111 -24.31 -12.84 29.03
C GLY A 111 -24.90 -11.53 28.50
N LYS A 112 -24.70 -10.42 29.22
CA LYS A 112 -25.18 -9.09 28.79
C LYS A 112 -24.50 -8.62 27.51
N LYS A 113 -23.17 -8.68 27.44
CA LYS A 113 -22.41 -8.22 26.26
C LYS A 113 -22.68 -9.07 25.03
N ARG A 114 -22.87 -10.38 25.20
CA ARG A 114 -23.24 -11.28 24.11
C ARG A 114 -24.62 -10.97 23.52
N ALA A 115 -25.58 -10.59 24.36
CA ALA A 115 -26.91 -10.18 23.91
C ALA A 115 -26.86 -8.86 23.13
N GLU A 116 -26.11 -7.88 23.63
CA GLU A 116 -25.90 -6.57 22.99
C GLU A 116 -25.25 -6.71 21.60
N ILE A 117 -24.21 -7.54 21.47
CA ILE A 117 -23.53 -7.80 20.18
C ILE A 117 -24.44 -8.56 19.19
N MET A 118 -25.39 -9.37 19.68
CA MET A 118 -26.38 -10.07 18.84
C MET A 118 -27.51 -9.14 18.39
N GLU A 119 -27.92 -8.18 19.22
CA GLU A 119 -28.92 -7.16 18.88
C GLU A 119 -28.39 -6.14 17.85
N GLU A 120 -27.13 -5.72 17.93
CA GLU A 120 -26.49 -4.84 16.92
C GLU A 120 -26.50 -5.42 15.48
N LYS A 121 -26.76 -6.72 15.33
CA LYS A 121 -26.80 -7.42 14.04
C LYS A 121 -28.16 -7.35 13.34
N TRP A 122 -29.20 -6.83 14.00
CA TRP A 122 -30.58 -6.67 13.48
C TRP A 122 -31.02 -5.21 13.53
#